data_AF-A0A9Q3JJG1-F1
#
_entry.id   AF-A0A9Q3JJG1-F1
#
_cell.length_a   1.000
_cell.length_b   1.000
_cell.length_c   1.000
_cell.angle_alpha   90.00
_cell.angle_beta   90.00
_cell.angle_gamma   90.00
#
_symmetry.space_group_name_H-M   'P 1'
#
loop_
_entity.id
_entity.type
_entity.pdbx_description
1 polymer ?
#
loop_
_entity_poly.entity_id
_entity_poly.type
_entity_poly.pdbx_seq_one_letter_code
_entity_poly.pdbx_strand_id
1 'polypeptide(L)'
;MRDSFTEEDKFPSKTKNPNPPEIVEVEGSSGPVKKIIKARKIRLNGKDQRKYLVRFKNHTADTDKWLAEDAIPDGNLHLGRLRASRRTEKSHK
;
A
#
# COMPACT_ATOMS: atom_id res chain seq x y z
N MET A 1 10.47 67.32 -8.30
CA MET A 1 9.26 66.51 -8.02
C MET A 1 9.65 65.06 -8.21
N ARG A 2 9.16 64.20 -7.30
CA ARG A 2 9.39 62.75 -7.24
C ARG A 2 8.86 62.10 -8.51
N ASP A 3 9.58 61.11 -9.04
CA ASP A 3 8.98 59.85 -9.47
C ASP A 3 10.01 58.73 -9.35
N SER A 4 9.77 57.91 -8.33
CA SER A 4 10.45 56.65 -8.04
C SER A 4 10.00 55.61 -9.06
N PHE A 5 10.91 54.97 -9.79
CA PHE A 5 10.60 53.81 -10.61
C PHE A 5 10.88 52.54 -9.78
N THR A 6 9.80 51.91 -9.36
CA THR A 6 9.75 50.67 -8.58
C THR A 6 10.05 49.46 -9.45
N GLU A 7 10.27 48.34 -8.76
CA GLU A 7 10.07 46.97 -9.23
C GLU A 7 11.20 46.39 -10.10
N GLU A 8 12.25 45.98 -9.39
CA GLU A 8 13.01 44.76 -9.66
C GLU A 8 12.05 43.58 -9.89
N ASP A 9 11.59 43.46 -11.13
CA ASP A 9 10.83 42.35 -11.67
C ASP A 9 11.76 41.13 -11.75
N LYS A 10 11.87 40.41 -10.64
CA LYS A 10 12.54 39.10 -10.60
C LYS A 10 11.61 38.11 -9.95
N PHE A 11 10.60 37.69 -10.69
CA PHE A 11 9.83 36.49 -10.35
C PHE A 11 10.81 35.30 -10.26
N PRO A 12 11.06 34.68 -9.09
CA PRO A 12 11.61 33.35 -9.10
C PRO A 12 10.48 32.42 -9.52
N SER A 13 10.41 32.11 -10.81
CA SER A 13 9.73 30.92 -11.32
C SER A 13 10.40 29.70 -10.69
N LYS A 14 9.96 29.34 -9.47
CA LYS A 14 10.34 28.07 -8.85
C LYS A 14 9.46 27.00 -9.47
N THR A 15 9.97 26.49 -10.59
CA THR A 15 9.57 25.27 -11.28
C THR A 15 8.99 24.24 -10.30
N LYS A 16 7.69 23.97 -10.42
CA LYS A 16 7.08 22.74 -9.92
C LYS A 16 7.78 21.59 -10.66
N ASN A 17 8.71 20.91 -10.01
CA ASN A 17 9.07 19.56 -10.42
C ASN A 17 7.83 18.69 -10.17
N PRO A 18 7.20 18.10 -11.20
CA PRO A 18 6.38 16.93 -10.94
C PRO A 18 7.36 15.85 -10.53
N ASN A 19 7.47 15.61 -9.22
CA ASN A 19 8.13 14.41 -8.75
C ASN A 19 7.42 13.24 -9.46
N PRO A 20 8.10 12.44 -10.29
CA PRO A 20 7.46 11.28 -10.87
C PRO A 20 6.88 10.45 -9.71
N PRO A 21 5.69 9.85 -9.85
CA PRO A 21 5.19 8.96 -8.82
C PRO A 21 6.29 7.93 -8.59
N GLU A 22 6.79 7.88 -7.36
CA GLU A 22 7.70 6.85 -6.90
C GLU A 22 6.96 5.53 -7.13
N ILE A 23 7.24 4.90 -8.27
CA ILE A 23 6.78 3.56 -8.57
C ILE A 23 7.55 2.74 -7.55
N VAL A 24 6.92 2.47 -6.41
CA VAL A 24 7.45 1.54 -5.43
C VAL A 24 7.58 0.23 -6.20
N GLU A 25 8.80 -0.04 -6.68
CA GLU A 25 9.16 -1.31 -7.26
C GLU A 25 8.75 -2.34 -6.22
N VAL A 26 7.66 -3.05 -6.53
CA VAL A 26 7.27 -4.22 -5.78
C VAL A 26 8.37 -5.21 -6.10
N GLU A 27 9.46 -5.15 -5.32
CA GLU A 27 10.54 -6.12 -5.40
C GLU A 27 9.89 -7.50 -5.37
N GLY A 28 9.94 -8.16 -6.53
CA GLY A 28 9.28 -9.39 -6.85
C GLY A 28 9.85 -10.60 -6.11
N SER A 29 10.41 -10.41 -4.92
CA SER A 29 10.76 -11.48 -3.99
C SER A 29 9.51 -11.87 -3.17
N SER A 30 8.40 -12.12 -3.87
CA SER A 30 7.23 -12.76 -3.29
C SER A 30 7.52 -14.25 -3.19
N GLY A 31 8.27 -14.62 -2.15
CA GLY A 31 8.45 -16.03 -1.78
C GLY A 31 7.11 -16.74 -1.61
N PRO A 32 7.10 -18.08 -1.55
CA PRO A 32 5.86 -18.82 -1.44
C PRO A 32 5.08 -18.41 -0.18
N VAL A 33 3.81 -18.07 -0.35
CA VAL A 33 2.95 -17.64 0.76
C VAL A 33 2.64 -18.84 1.66
N LYS A 34 2.79 -18.65 2.98
CA LYS A 34 2.39 -19.64 3.99
C LYS A 34 0.90 -19.50 4.30
N LYS A 35 0.47 -18.29 4.68
CA LYS A 35 -0.94 -17.98 4.98
C LYS A 35 -1.19 -16.47 5.03
N ILE A 36 -2.45 -16.10 4.86
CA ILE A 36 -2.96 -14.77 5.20
C ILE A 36 -3.48 -14.81 6.64
N ILE A 37 -3.06 -13.85 7.45
CA ILE A 37 -3.36 -13.79 8.88
C ILE A 37 -4.52 -12.85 9.16
N LYS A 38 -4.48 -11.65 8.55
CA LYS A 38 -5.47 -10.59 8.78
C LYS A 38 -5.86 -9.92 7.48
N ALA A 39 -7.02 -9.30 7.50
CA ALA A 39 -7.49 -8.40 6.46
C ALA A 39 -7.85 -7.06 7.10
N ARG A 40 -7.54 -5.95 6.43
CA ARG A 40 -7.96 -4.61 6.82
C ARG A 40 -8.42 -3.82 5.59
N LYS A 41 -9.33 -2.88 5.80
CA LYS A 41 -9.72 -1.89 4.81
C LYS A 41 -8.98 -0.59 5.12
N ILE A 42 -8.39 0.02 4.11
CA ILE A 42 -7.73 1.33 4.19
C ILE A 42 -8.28 2.21 3.09
N ARG A 43 -8.34 3.53 3.32
CA ARG A 43 -8.72 4.49 2.29
C ARG A 43 -7.46 5.22 1.83
N LEU A 44 -7.05 5.01 0.60
CA LEU A 44 -5.89 5.65 -0.02
C LEU A 44 -6.36 6.43 -1.25
N ASN A 45 -6.01 7.71 -1.34
CA ASN A 45 -6.39 8.62 -2.43
C ASN A 45 -7.91 8.62 -2.70
N GLY A 46 -8.71 8.65 -1.63
CA GLY A 46 -10.17 8.64 -1.70
C GLY A 46 -10.80 7.29 -2.05
N LYS A 47 -10.01 6.27 -2.40
CA LYS A 47 -10.48 4.92 -2.77
C LYS A 47 -10.29 3.94 -1.62
N ASP A 48 -11.30 3.10 -1.41
CA ASP A 48 -11.22 2.01 -0.46
C ASP A 48 -10.40 0.87 -1.06
N GLN A 49 -9.36 0.45 -0.34
CA GLN A 49 -8.50 -0.67 -0.69
C GLN A 49 -8.49 -1.70 0.43
N ARG A 50 -8.46 -2.98 0.05
CA ARG A 50 -8.27 -4.09 0.99
C ARG A 50 -6.80 -4.46 1.01
N LYS A 51 -6.23 -4.52 2.21
CA LYS A 51 -4.90 -5.08 2.43
C LYS A 51 -4.99 -6.31 3.31
N TYR A 52 -4.09 -7.25 3.04
CA TYR A 52 -4.01 -8.54 3.70
C TYR A 52 -2.61 -8.69 4.30
N LEU A 53 -2.55 -9.11 5.57
CA LEU A 53 -1.30 -9.40 6.24
C LEU A 53 -0.85 -10.80 5.85
N VAL A 54 0.20 -10.87 5.05
CA VAL A 54 0.70 -12.10 4.45
C VAL A 54 1.94 -12.56 5.21
N ARG A 55 1.94 -13.85 5.60
CA ARG A 55 3.11 -14.54 6.10
C ARG A 55 3.69 -15.43 5.01
N PHE A 56 4.97 -15.25 4.74
CA PHE A 56 5.71 -16.06 3.77
C PHE A 56 6.21 -17.37 4.41
N LYS A 57 6.48 -18.39 3.60
CA LYS A 57 7.09 -19.64 4.09
C LYS A 57 8.52 -19.36 4.53
N ASN A 58 8.96 -20.04 5.59
CA ASN A 58 10.32 -19.91 6.17
C ASN A 58 10.67 -18.51 6.69
N HIS A 59 9.65 -17.66 6.86
CA HIS A 59 9.78 -16.30 7.34
C HIS A 59 9.11 -16.15 8.71
N THR A 60 9.67 -15.30 9.56
CA THR A 60 9.15 -15.01 10.92
C THR A 60 8.08 -13.93 10.88
N ALA A 61 7.40 -13.72 12.01
CA ALA A 61 6.34 -12.74 12.14
C ALA A 61 6.76 -11.30 11.82
N ASP A 62 8.04 -10.99 12.02
CA ASP A 62 8.60 -9.64 11.83
C ASP A 62 8.69 -9.27 10.35
N THR A 63 8.64 -10.27 9.47
CA THR A 63 8.71 -10.10 8.01
C THR A 63 7.34 -10.14 7.32
N ASP A 64 6.26 -10.20 8.09
CA ASP A 64 4.92 -10.18 7.53
C ASP A 64 4.63 -8.83 6.86
N LYS A 65 4.09 -8.87 5.65
CA LYS A 65 3.82 -7.66 4.86
C LYS A 65 2.34 -7.49 4.57
N TRP A 66 1.88 -6.23 4.53
CA TRP A 66 0.53 -5.87 4.12
C TRP A 66 0.47 -5.68 2.60
N LEU A 67 -0.10 -6.66 1.91
CA LEU A 67 -0.21 -6.68 0.45
C LEU A 67 -1.65 -6.45 -0.01
N ALA A 68 -1.81 -5.88 -1.21
CA ALA A 68 -3.10 -5.84 -1.90
C ALA A 68 -3.47 -7.22 -2.44
N GLU A 69 -4.73 -7.45 -2.77
CA GLU A 69 -5.21 -8.75 -3.30
C GLU A 69 -4.40 -9.21 -4.53
N ASP A 70 -4.11 -8.29 -5.45
CA ASP A 70 -3.39 -8.55 -6.70
C ASP A 70 -1.91 -8.87 -6.49
N ALA A 71 -1.33 -8.44 -5.36
CA ALA A 71 0.09 -8.63 -5.05
C ALA A 71 0.36 -9.95 -4.32
N ILE A 72 -0.64 -10.80 -4.11
CA ILE A 72 -0.51 -12.05 -3.35
C ILE A 72 -0.46 -13.23 -4.33
N PRO A 73 0.66 -13.97 -4.38
CA PRO A 73 0.71 -15.24 -5.11
C PRO A 73 -0.37 -16.20 -4.60
N ASP A 74 -1.14 -16.79 -5.51
CA ASP A 74 -2.26 -17.69 -5.20
C ASP A 74 -3.27 -17.07 -4.19
N GLY A 75 -3.47 -15.74 -4.27
CA GLY A 75 -4.30 -14.99 -3.34
C GLY A 75 -5.68 -15.60 -3.11
N ASN A 76 -6.35 -16.07 -4.18
CA ASN A 76 -7.67 -16.72 -4.09
C ASN A 76 -7.68 -17.95 -3.16
N LEU A 77 -6.67 -18.81 -3.24
CA LEU A 77 -6.57 -20.00 -2.39
C LEU A 77 -6.40 -19.61 -0.92
N HIS A 78 -5.48 -18.69 -0.64
CA HIS A 78 -5.20 -18.26 0.72
C HIS A 78 -6.34 -17.45 1.33
N LEU A 79 -7.00 -16.61 0.52
CA LEU A 79 -8.18 -15.85 0.93
C LEU A 79 -9.38 -16.76 1.18
N GLY A 80 -9.57 -17.80 0.38
CA GLY A 80 -10.58 -18.83 0.63
C GLY A 80 -10.42 -19.47 2.00
N ARG A 81 -9.20 -19.89 2.35
CA ARG A 81 -8.86 -20.45 3.67
C ARG A 81 -9.12 -19.45 4.81
N LEU A 82 -8.72 -18.19 4.64
CA LEU A 82 -9.01 -17.13 5.61
C LEU A 82 -10.52 -16.94 5.82
N ARG A 83 -11.29 -16.88 4.74
CA ARG A 83 -12.76 -16.71 4.80
C ARG A 83 -13.41 -17.91 5.50
N ALA A 84 -12.97 -19.13 5.23
CA ALA A 84 -13.46 -20.33 5.89
C ALA A 84 -13.16 -20.32 7.40
N SER A 85 -11.91 -20.01 7.78
CA SER A 85 -11.50 -19.89 9.19
C SER A 85 -12.32 -18.87 9.97
N ARG A 86 -12.65 -17.73 9.35
CA ARG A 86 -13.45 -16.68 10.02
C ARG A 86 -14.91 -17.07 10.21
N ARG A 87 -15.45 -18.01 9.42
CA ARG A 87 -16.82 -18.52 9.62
C ARG A 87 -16.90 -19.40 10.85
N THR A 88 -15.90 -20.27 11.06
CA THR A 88 -15.86 -21.17 12.21
C THR A 88 -15.61 -20.42 13.53
N GLU A 89 -14.74 -19.41 13.52
CA GLU A 89 -14.49 -18.57 14.71
C GLU A 89 -15.74 -17.79 15.17
N LYS A 90 -16.60 -17.36 14.24
CA LYS A 90 -17.82 -16.64 14.57
C LYS A 90 -18.97 -17.53 15.04
N SER A 91 -18.89 -18.83 14.79
CA SER A 91 -19.95 -19.79 15.14
C SER A 91 -19.81 -20.37 16.54
N HIS A 92 -18.68 -20.13 17.23
CA HIS A 92 -18.41 -20.61 18.59
C HIS A 92 -18.60 -19.54 19.67
N LYS A 93 -19.36 -18.48 19.39
CA LYS A 93 -19.69 -17.45 20.38
C LYS A 93 -21.18 -17.26 20.51
#